data_AF-A0A1I4JLT2-F1
#
_entry.id   AF-A0A1I4JLT2-F1
#
_cell.length_a   1.000
_cell.length_b   1.000
_cell.length_c   1.000
_cell.angle_alpha   90.00
_cell.angle_beta   90.00
_cell.angle_gamma   90.00
#
_symmetry.space_group_name_H-M   'P 1'
#
loop_
_entity.id
_entity.type
_entity.pdbx_description
1 polymer ?
#
loop_
_entity_poly.entity_id
_entity_poly.type
_entity_poly.pdbx_seq_one_letter_code
_entity_poly.pdbx_strand_id
1 'polypeptide(L)'
;MRFKKWFPGALLAAAIAAALLAWQDSGSSTAQAVAASSSKAAPQTSAPARAETKPSMFPVPVDEVPLAEQVQGLMATGDPEKAYHAYLLLARCEQFIRDGDRPTFDVELLKTKRPEYLPGYRGMNEQEKQHDTKLCSGMTERLRLSKLESLAIAVKAGVMGAVAAFAQEGPFGDPGALKTRPDDPLVQEWKAVARAQLVSAVEAGTDISAIMYLAAESQNGSDLFEKNMLLAYRYFMAQGLFDGEQYGAESMSAKWFAKDGEFMVAMGKDLSPAERAAELAAAQHIADNFREQRKLAGDKR
;
A
#
# COMPACT_ATOMS: atom_id res chain seq x y z
N MET A 1 -9.64 26.64 -42.70
CA MET A 1 -8.79 26.49 -41.50
C MET A 1 -9.56 25.68 -40.46
N ARG A 2 -9.17 24.42 -40.22
CA ARG A 2 -9.79 23.52 -39.22
C ARG A 2 -8.74 23.21 -38.16
N PHE A 3 -8.95 23.67 -36.93
CA PHE A 3 -8.05 23.43 -35.80
C PHE A 3 -8.19 21.99 -35.29
N LYS A 4 -7.03 21.32 -35.19
CA LYS A 4 -6.80 20.00 -34.58
C LYS A 4 -7.21 20.04 -33.10
N LYS A 5 -8.14 19.16 -32.69
CA LYS A 5 -8.41 18.88 -31.28
C LYS A 5 -7.28 18.01 -30.74
N TRP A 6 -6.63 18.50 -29.68
CA TRP A 6 -5.53 17.87 -28.96
C TRP A 6 -6.09 16.86 -27.95
N PHE A 7 -5.47 15.68 -27.86
CA PHE A 7 -5.91 14.54 -27.06
C PHE A 7 -5.68 14.76 -25.55
N PRO A 8 -6.70 14.64 -24.67
CA PRO A 8 -6.51 14.68 -23.21
C PRO A 8 -6.03 13.34 -22.60
N GLY A 9 -5.99 12.25 -23.37
CA GLY A 9 -5.71 10.90 -22.85
C GLY A 9 -4.29 10.65 -22.31
N ALA A 10 -3.32 11.50 -22.64
CA ALA A 10 -1.94 11.33 -22.16
C ALA A 10 -1.73 11.88 -20.73
N LEU A 11 -2.57 12.79 -20.25
CA LEU A 11 -2.39 13.43 -18.93
C LEU A 11 -2.93 12.58 -17.77
N LEU A 12 -3.90 11.70 -17.99
CA LEU A 12 -4.44 10.84 -16.93
C LEU A 12 -3.56 9.61 -16.62
N ALA A 13 -2.89 9.03 -17.62
CA ALA A 13 -2.01 7.88 -17.42
C ALA A 13 -0.76 8.23 -16.57
N ALA A 14 -0.24 9.46 -16.70
CA ALA A 14 0.89 9.93 -15.90
C ALA A 14 0.54 10.12 -14.41
N ALA A 15 -0.72 10.44 -14.10
CA ALA A 15 -1.13 10.77 -12.74
C ALA A 15 -1.41 9.54 -11.85
N ILE A 16 -1.80 8.40 -12.44
CA ILE A 16 -1.92 7.13 -11.70
C ILE A 16 -0.53 6.54 -11.40
N ALA A 17 0.41 6.65 -12.34
CA ALA A 17 1.82 6.31 -12.10
C ALA A 17 2.44 7.20 -11.00
N ALA A 18 2.09 8.50 -10.97
CA ALA A 18 2.54 9.42 -9.92
C ALA A 18 1.97 9.08 -8.52
N ALA A 19 0.77 8.50 -8.41
CA ALA A 19 0.21 8.11 -7.11
C ALA A 19 0.88 6.87 -6.52
N LEU A 20 1.33 5.93 -7.36
CA LEU A 20 2.14 4.78 -6.95
C LEU A 20 3.60 5.18 -6.66
N LEU A 21 4.15 6.15 -7.40
CA LEU A 21 5.48 6.74 -7.15
C LEU A 21 5.50 7.67 -5.93
N ALA A 22 4.40 8.36 -5.59
CA ALA A 22 4.30 9.18 -4.38
C ALA A 22 4.37 8.33 -3.09
N TRP A 23 4.05 7.04 -3.19
CA TRP A 23 4.32 6.07 -2.12
C TRP A 23 5.79 5.61 -2.08
N GLN A 24 6.53 5.72 -3.20
CA GLN A 24 7.96 5.36 -3.30
C GLN A 24 8.92 6.53 -3.02
N ASP A 25 8.53 7.78 -3.28
CA ASP A 25 9.45 8.94 -3.33
C ASP A 25 9.29 9.93 -2.15
N SER A 26 8.64 9.53 -1.06
CA SER A 26 8.62 10.32 0.20
C SER A 26 9.98 10.32 0.94
N GLY A 27 11.02 9.76 0.33
CA GLY A 27 12.38 9.64 0.85
C GLY A 27 13.38 10.67 0.35
N SER A 28 12.99 11.93 0.07
CA SER A 28 13.96 13.03 0.06
C SER A 28 13.29 14.40 0.08
N SER A 29 13.28 15.05 1.25
CA SER A 29 13.28 16.51 1.26
C SER A 29 14.18 17.02 2.37
N THR A 30 15.15 17.80 1.94
CA THR A 30 16.24 18.42 2.68
C THR A 30 15.74 19.26 3.86
N ALA A 31 16.29 18.97 5.03
CA ALA A 31 16.13 19.77 6.24
C ALA A 31 16.62 21.20 5.99
N GLN A 32 15.73 22.17 6.17
CA GLN A 32 16.11 23.57 6.31
C GLN A 32 15.92 23.98 7.77
N ALA A 33 17.06 24.10 8.46
CA ALA A 33 17.16 24.69 9.77
C ALA A 33 16.78 26.17 9.69
N VAL A 34 15.88 26.62 10.57
CA VAL A 34 15.75 28.04 10.91
C VAL A 34 15.71 28.20 12.42
N ALA A 35 16.56 29.11 12.88
CA ALA A 35 16.99 29.34 14.24
C ALA A 35 15.91 29.91 15.17
N ALA A 36 16.19 29.76 16.46
CA ALA A 36 15.46 30.30 17.59
C ALA A 36 15.39 31.85 17.60
N SER A 37 14.31 32.38 18.18
CA SER A 37 14.31 33.68 18.85
C SER A 37 13.26 33.73 19.98
N SER A 38 13.76 33.96 21.20
CA SER A 38 13.05 34.45 22.40
C SER A 38 12.47 35.86 22.11
N SER A 39 11.47 36.47 22.79
CA SER A 39 11.01 36.42 24.18
C SER A 39 9.71 37.26 24.33
N LYS A 40 8.87 36.89 25.31
CA LYS A 40 7.92 37.69 26.15
C LYS A 40 7.07 38.85 25.57
N ALA A 41 5.75 38.74 25.76
CA ALA A 41 4.97 39.61 26.68
C ALA A 41 3.52 39.10 26.85
N ALA A 42 3.04 39.05 28.10
CA ALA A 42 1.63 39.00 28.50
C ALA A 42 1.27 40.38 29.11
N PRO A 43 0.03 40.70 29.55
CA PRO A 43 -1.22 39.90 29.54
C PRO A 43 -2.47 40.69 29.08
N GLN A 44 -3.52 40.04 28.60
CA GLN A 44 -4.88 40.58 28.72
C GLN A 44 -5.89 39.49 29.09
N THR A 45 -6.32 39.57 30.35
CA THR A 45 -7.51 38.96 30.92
C THR A 45 -8.75 39.35 30.15
N SER A 46 -9.42 38.37 29.56
CA SER A 46 -10.84 38.42 29.24
C SER A 46 -11.47 37.09 29.67
N ALA A 47 -12.53 37.20 30.48
CA ALA A 47 -13.22 36.07 31.08
C ALA A 47 -13.84 35.17 30.00
N PRO A 48 -13.76 33.83 30.08
CA PRO A 48 -14.47 32.99 29.15
C PRO A 48 -15.95 32.96 29.52
N ALA A 49 -16.78 33.34 28.55
CA ALA A 49 -18.19 32.99 28.53
C ALA A 49 -18.32 31.47 28.64
N ARG A 50 -19.19 31.04 29.56
CA ARG A 50 -19.52 29.64 29.83
C ARG A 50 -20.19 29.05 28.59
N ALA A 51 -19.41 28.43 27.71
CA ALA A 51 -19.93 27.57 26.68
C ALA A 51 -20.51 26.32 27.36
N GLU A 52 -21.81 26.13 27.24
CA GLU A 52 -22.47 24.89 27.64
C GLU A 52 -21.87 23.74 26.83
N THR A 53 -20.99 23.00 27.50
CA THR A 53 -20.40 21.77 26.96
C THR A 53 -21.51 20.73 26.93
N LYS A 54 -22.00 20.40 25.73
CA LYS A 54 -22.80 19.18 25.56
C LYS A 54 -21.99 18.00 26.11
N PRO A 55 -22.58 17.08 26.89
CA PRO A 55 -21.86 15.91 27.35
C PRO A 55 -21.39 15.11 26.13
N SER A 56 -20.08 14.98 25.96
CA SER A 56 -19.54 13.95 25.06
C SER A 56 -20.00 12.60 25.60
N MET A 57 -20.76 11.87 24.79
CA MET A 57 -21.39 10.60 25.17
C MET A 57 -20.44 9.41 25.06
N PHE A 58 -19.13 9.66 24.96
CA PHE A 58 -18.10 8.64 24.97
C PHE A 58 -17.09 8.97 26.07
N PRO A 59 -17.03 8.16 27.15
CA PRO A 59 -15.87 8.17 28.02
C PRO A 59 -14.65 7.89 27.15
N VAL A 60 -13.63 8.75 27.22
CA VAL A 60 -12.30 8.41 26.69
C VAL A 60 -11.86 7.15 27.45
N PRO A 61 -11.64 5.99 26.79
CA PRO A 61 -11.22 4.81 27.51
C PRO A 61 -9.84 5.00 28.12
N VAL A 62 -9.73 4.40 29.30
CA VAL A 62 -8.58 4.15 30.17
C VAL A 62 -7.46 3.44 29.40
N ASP A 63 -6.21 3.82 29.66
CA ASP A 63 -4.95 3.13 29.32
C ASP A 63 -4.92 2.39 27.98
N GLU A 64 -4.60 3.11 26.90
CA GLU A 64 -4.21 2.46 25.65
C GLU A 64 -2.96 1.60 25.89
N VAL A 65 -3.07 0.30 25.64
CA VAL A 65 -1.97 -0.68 25.80
C VAL A 65 -0.71 -0.16 25.08
N PRO A 66 0.45 -0.08 25.74
CA PRO A 66 1.68 0.40 25.13
C PRO A 66 2.06 -0.37 23.85
N LEU A 67 2.67 0.32 22.88
CA LEU A 67 3.09 -0.29 21.61
C LEU A 67 3.87 -1.60 21.79
N ALA A 68 4.84 -1.61 22.71
CA ALA A 68 5.66 -2.79 22.99
C ALA A 68 4.83 -3.98 23.47
N GLU A 69 3.82 -3.74 24.33
CA GLU A 69 2.92 -4.79 24.82
C GLU A 69 1.99 -5.29 23.73
N GLN A 70 1.50 -4.41 22.84
CA GLN A 70 0.70 -4.82 21.69
C GLN A 70 1.51 -5.73 20.75
N VAL A 71 2.75 -5.34 20.41
CA VAL A 71 3.64 -6.13 19.55
C VAL A 71 3.97 -7.47 20.22
N GLN A 72 4.33 -7.45 21.50
CA GLN A 72 4.62 -8.68 22.25
C GLN A 72 3.41 -9.61 22.29
N GLY A 73 2.21 -9.07 22.54
CA GLY A 73 0.97 -9.84 22.57
C GLY A 73 0.67 -10.50 21.23
N LEU A 74 0.86 -9.78 20.11
CA LEU A 74 0.71 -10.33 18.77
C LEU A 74 1.73 -11.45 18.49
N MET A 75 3.00 -11.21 18.80
CA MET A 75 4.09 -12.17 18.54
C MET A 75 4.02 -13.41 19.43
N ALA A 76 3.54 -13.28 20.67
CA ALA A 76 3.41 -14.40 21.61
C ALA A 76 2.40 -15.47 21.15
N THR A 77 1.50 -15.15 20.22
CA THR A 77 0.54 -16.12 19.68
C THR A 77 1.18 -17.19 18.81
N GLY A 78 2.34 -16.90 18.20
CA GLY A 78 2.94 -17.73 17.15
C GLY A 78 2.14 -17.79 15.85
N ASP A 79 1.05 -17.03 15.73
CA ASP A 79 0.20 -16.96 14.54
C ASP A 79 0.85 -16.03 13.50
N PRO A 80 1.14 -16.53 12.28
CA PRO A 80 1.73 -15.71 11.22
C PRO A 80 0.89 -14.48 10.84
N GLU A 81 -0.45 -14.54 10.91
CA GLU A 81 -1.30 -13.37 10.64
C GLU A 81 -1.08 -12.28 11.70
N LYS A 82 -0.91 -12.69 12.96
CA LYS A 82 -0.59 -11.75 14.05
C LYS A 82 0.83 -11.20 13.92
N ALA A 83 1.78 -11.99 13.43
CA ALA A 83 3.11 -11.49 13.09
C ALA A 83 3.04 -10.43 11.98
N TYR A 84 2.21 -10.63 10.96
CA TYR A 84 1.99 -9.60 9.94
C TYR A 84 1.32 -8.34 10.51
N HIS A 85 0.36 -8.50 11.42
CA HIS A 85 -0.24 -7.35 12.12
C HIS A 85 0.78 -6.58 12.97
N ALA A 86 1.71 -7.28 13.62
CA ALA A 86 2.79 -6.64 14.38
C ALA A 86 3.71 -5.84 13.45
N TYR A 87 4.07 -6.40 12.29
CA TYR A 87 4.78 -5.69 11.24
C TYR A 87 4.04 -4.42 10.82
N LEU A 88 2.75 -4.52 10.47
CA LEU A 88 1.95 -3.38 10.01
C LEU A 88 1.83 -2.28 11.07
N LEU A 89 1.74 -2.66 12.35
CA LEU A 89 1.70 -1.71 13.47
C LEU A 89 3.01 -0.92 13.56
N LEU A 90 4.14 -1.62 13.48
CA LEU A 90 5.47 -1.00 13.53
C LEU A 90 5.74 -0.13 12.29
N ALA A 91 5.44 -0.63 11.09
CA ALA A 91 5.61 0.11 9.84
C ALA A 91 4.78 1.41 9.81
N ARG A 92 3.54 1.39 10.29
CA ARG A 92 2.71 2.60 10.42
C ARG A 92 3.30 3.61 11.39
N CYS A 93 3.84 3.15 12.52
CA CYS A 93 4.48 4.06 13.46
C CYS A 93 5.77 4.66 12.89
N GLU A 94 6.57 3.91 12.15
CA GLU A 94 7.74 4.47 11.46
C GLU A 94 7.35 5.52 10.41
N GLN A 95 6.31 5.23 9.61
CA GLN A 95 5.77 6.20 8.65
C GLN A 95 5.29 7.47 9.36
N PHE A 96 4.49 7.34 10.42
CA PHE A 96 3.99 8.48 11.18
C PHE A 96 5.11 9.30 11.83
N ILE A 97 6.13 8.65 12.42
CA ILE A 97 7.27 9.34 13.03
C ILE A 97 8.05 10.16 11.99
N ARG A 98 8.19 9.62 10.76
CA ARG A 98 8.90 10.28 9.67
C ARG A 98 8.10 11.44 9.08
N ASP A 99 6.82 11.21 8.80
CA ASP A 99 6.01 12.10 7.94
C ASP A 99 5.04 12.99 8.75
N GLY A 100 4.77 12.66 10.02
CA GLY A 100 3.76 13.33 10.86
C GLY A 100 2.31 13.08 10.41
N ASP A 101 2.12 12.15 9.48
CA ASP A 101 0.84 11.79 8.86
C ASP A 101 0.95 10.38 8.25
N ARG A 102 -0.20 9.78 7.93
CA ARG A 102 -0.27 8.57 7.09
C ARG A 102 -1.65 8.46 6.42
N PRO A 103 -1.74 7.80 5.25
CA PRO A 103 -3.02 7.49 4.65
C PRO A 103 -3.93 6.75 5.64
N THR A 104 -5.13 7.28 5.81
CA THR A 104 -6.18 6.68 6.64
C THR A 104 -7.40 6.41 5.77
N PHE A 105 -7.88 5.17 5.85
CA PHE A 105 -9.04 4.75 5.10
C PHE A 105 -10.32 5.30 5.74
N ASP A 106 -11.17 5.91 4.93
CA ASP A 106 -12.42 6.53 5.31
C ASP A 106 -13.55 6.00 4.40
N VAL A 107 -14.42 5.20 5.00
CA VAL A 107 -15.54 4.55 4.31
C VAL A 107 -16.56 5.57 3.79
N GLU A 108 -16.68 6.75 4.41
CA GLU A 108 -17.58 7.78 3.92
C GLU A 108 -17.04 8.43 2.64
N LEU A 109 -15.71 8.57 2.52
CA LEU A 109 -15.08 9.01 1.28
C LEU A 109 -15.27 8.02 0.13
N LEU A 110 -15.33 6.72 0.40
CA LEU A 110 -15.70 5.73 -0.64
C LEU A 110 -17.11 5.97 -1.20
N LYS A 111 -18.05 6.38 -0.35
CA LYS A 111 -19.44 6.62 -0.76
C LYS A 111 -19.58 7.90 -1.58
N THR A 112 -18.68 8.87 -1.36
CA THR A 112 -18.62 10.05 -2.21
C THR A 112 -18.02 9.67 -3.55
N LYS A 113 -18.79 9.78 -4.65
CA LYS A 113 -18.37 9.50 -6.03
C LYS A 113 -17.35 10.54 -6.56
N ARG A 114 -16.34 10.90 -5.78
CA ARG A 114 -15.29 11.80 -6.22
C ARG A 114 -14.27 11.03 -7.03
N PRO A 115 -13.82 11.56 -8.18
CA PRO A 115 -12.80 10.95 -9.02
C PRO A 115 -11.38 11.16 -8.44
N GLU A 116 -11.23 11.10 -7.12
CA GLU A 116 -9.93 11.31 -6.47
C GLU A 116 -9.11 10.00 -6.45
N TYR A 117 -7.80 10.16 -6.57
CA TYR A 117 -6.82 9.17 -7.06
C TYR A 117 -6.65 7.91 -6.20
N LEU A 118 -7.25 7.85 -5.01
CA LEU A 118 -7.33 6.66 -4.17
C LEU A 118 -8.69 6.68 -3.47
N PRO A 119 -9.73 6.03 -4.03
CA PRO A 119 -11.06 6.08 -3.45
C PRO A 119 -10.99 5.60 -1.99
N GLY A 120 -11.46 6.44 -1.07
CA GLY A 120 -11.56 6.09 0.35
C GLY A 120 -10.33 6.35 1.20
N TYR A 121 -9.30 7.06 0.75
CA TYR A 121 -8.17 7.44 1.61
C TYR A 121 -8.05 8.95 1.81
N ARG A 122 -7.67 9.37 3.01
CA ARG A 122 -7.36 10.76 3.39
C ARG A 122 -6.15 10.85 4.30
N GLY A 123 -5.63 12.05 4.49
CA GLY A 123 -4.72 12.34 5.61
C GLY A 123 -5.41 12.17 6.96
N MET A 124 -4.61 12.05 8.01
CA MET A 124 -5.10 11.91 9.38
C MET A 124 -5.75 13.20 9.86
N ASN A 125 -6.83 13.05 10.64
CA ASN A 125 -7.38 14.16 11.41
C ASN A 125 -6.60 14.35 12.73
N GLU A 126 -6.87 15.45 13.43
CA GLU A 126 -6.15 15.82 14.64
C GLU A 126 -6.24 14.76 15.76
N GLN A 127 -7.40 14.09 15.90
CA GLN A 127 -7.59 13.06 16.90
C GLN A 127 -6.76 11.80 16.59
N GLU A 128 -6.71 11.41 15.32
CA GLU A 128 -5.88 10.29 14.85
C GLU A 128 -4.39 10.62 15.05
N LYS A 129 -3.95 11.85 14.73
CA LYS A 129 -2.57 12.28 14.95
C LYS A 129 -2.20 12.24 16.43
N GLN A 130 -3.11 12.66 17.31
CA GLN A 130 -2.89 12.59 18.75
C GLN A 130 -2.82 11.15 19.27
N HIS A 131 -3.64 10.25 18.73
CA HIS A 131 -3.57 8.82 19.06
C HIS A 131 -2.22 8.22 18.63
N ASP A 132 -1.83 8.39 17.36
CA ASP A 132 -0.56 7.87 16.86
C ASP A 132 0.65 8.52 17.54
N THR A 133 0.57 9.80 17.92
CA THR A 133 1.61 10.46 18.73
C THR A 133 1.82 9.73 20.05
N LYS A 134 0.75 9.35 20.75
CA LYS A 134 0.85 8.62 22.02
C LYS A 134 1.37 7.20 21.78
N LEU A 135 0.76 6.47 20.86
CA LEU A 135 1.10 5.08 20.57
C LEU A 135 2.56 4.94 20.10
N CYS A 136 2.95 5.72 19.09
CA CYS A 136 4.24 5.63 18.46
C CYS A 136 5.37 6.30 19.27
N SER A 137 5.05 7.05 20.33
CA SER A 137 6.07 7.50 21.30
C SER A 137 6.79 6.33 21.98
N GLY A 138 6.16 5.15 22.05
CA GLY A 138 6.76 3.92 22.54
C GLY A 138 7.70 3.20 21.56
N MET A 139 7.93 3.76 20.36
CA MET A 139 8.79 3.15 19.35
C MET A 139 10.26 3.18 19.77
N THR A 140 10.81 2.01 20.08
CA THR A 140 12.23 1.81 20.42
C THR A 140 13.01 1.25 19.25
N GLU A 141 14.34 1.33 19.30
CA GLU A 141 15.20 0.73 18.27
C GLU A 141 15.04 -0.78 18.17
N ARG A 142 14.85 -1.46 19.32
CA ARG A 142 14.56 -2.89 19.34
C ARG A 142 13.27 -3.20 18.57
N LEU A 143 12.24 -2.37 18.71
CA LEU A 143 10.98 -2.55 17.98
C LEU A 143 11.16 -2.35 16.48
N ARG A 144 11.94 -1.33 16.06
CA ARG A 144 12.30 -1.14 14.64
C ARG A 144 12.99 -2.37 14.05
N LEU A 145 13.98 -2.92 14.76
CA LEU A 145 14.68 -4.13 14.32
C LEU A 145 13.75 -5.36 14.26
N SER A 146 12.81 -5.51 15.20
CA SER A 146 11.84 -6.62 15.21
C SER A 146 10.79 -6.56 14.10
N LYS A 147 10.65 -5.40 13.43
CA LYS A 147 9.71 -5.20 12.32
C LYS A 147 9.95 -6.21 11.20
N LEU A 148 11.21 -6.35 10.77
CA LEU A 148 11.58 -7.26 9.69
C LEU A 148 11.47 -8.74 10.09
N GLU A 149 11.73 -9.06 11.36
CA GLU A 149 11.55 -10.42 11.89
C GLU A 149 10.07 -10.85 11.81
N SER A 150 9.17 -9.95 12.23
CA SER A 150 7.72 -10.17 12.18
C SER A 150 7.24 -10.37 10.74
N LEU A 151 7.76 -9.56 9.81
CA LEU A 151 7.47 -9.69 8.39
C LEU A 151 7.99 -11.00 7.79
N ALA A 152 9.23 -11.40 8.12
CA ALA A 152 9.82 -12.63 7.61
C ALA A 152 9.00 -13.87 8.02
N ILE A 153 8.45 -13.88 9.25
CA ILE A 153 7.53 -14.93 9.71
C ILE A 153 6.27 -14.98 8.83
N ALA A 154 5.65 -13.83 8.59
CA ALA A 154 4.45 -13.72 7.78
C ALA A 154 4.67 -14.12 6.31
N VAL A 155 5.77 -13.66 5.70
CA VAL A 155 6.16 -14.00 4.32
C VAL A 155 6.36 -15.51 4.18
N LYS A 156 7.11 -16.12 5.11
CA LYS A 156 7.39 -17.56 5.10
C LYS A 156 6.12 -18.39 5.19
N ALA A 157 5.11 -17.92 5.92
CA ALA A 157 3.82 -18.58 6.05
C ALA A 157 2.83 -18.29 4.90
N GLY A 158 3.20 -17.40 3.96
CA GLY A 158 2.32 -17.02 2.86
C GLY A 158 1.12 -16.17 3.28
N VAL A 159 1.27 -15.36 4.34
CA VAL A 159 0.22 -14.43 4.77
C VAL A 159 -0.03 -13.39 3.68
N MET A 160 -1.29 -13.21 3.31
CA MET A 160 -1.72 -12.24 2.29
C MET A 160 -1.24 -10.82 2.64
N GLY A 161 -0.58 -10.15 1.70
CA GLY A 161 0.01 -8.82 1.82
C GLY A 161 1.46 -8.83 2.29
N ALA A 162 1.94 -9.92 2.91
CA ALA A 162 3.28 -9.95 3.49
C ALA A 162 4.38 -9.90 2.43
N VAL A 163 4.21 -10.56 1.28
CA VAL A 163 5.25 -10.56 0.24
C VAL A 163 5.37 -9.21 -0.47
N ALA A 164 4.25 -8.48 -0.66
CA ALA A 164 4.28 -7.12 -1.17
C ALA A 164 4.95 -6.15 -0.18
N ALA A 165 4.64 -6.28 1.10
CA ALA A 165 5.31 -5.52 2.16
C ALA A 165 6.81 -5.82 2.19
N PHE A 166 7.22 -7.09 2.08
CA PHE A 166 8.63 -7.47 2.02
C PHE A 166 9.34 -6.78 0.87
N ALA A 167 8.77 -6.80 -0.34
CA ALA A 167 9.33 -6.11 -1.49
C ALA A 167 9.43 -4.57 -1.30
N GLN A 168 8.49 -3.96 -0.57
CA GLN A 168 8.51 -2.53 -0.28
C GLN A 168 9.56 -2.12 0.76
N GLU A 169 9.85 -2.99 1.73
CA GLU A 169 10.87 -2.73 2.76
C GLU A 169 12.29 -2.67 2.20
N GLY A 170 12.54 -3.30 1.04
CA GLY A 170 13.87 -3.34 0.45
C GLY A 170 14.87 -4.23 1.19
N PRO A 171 16.10 -4.34 0.66
CA PRO A 171 17.17 -5.10 1.28
C PRO A 171 17.43 -4.65 2.71
N PHE A 172 17.27 -5.56 3.67
CA PHE A 172 17.53 -5.31 5.10
C PHE A 172 16.71 -4.14 5.70
N GLY A 173 15.56 -3.80 5.12
CA GLY A 173 14.73 -2.66 5.57
C GLY A 173 15.19 -1.30 5.05
N ASP A 174 16.06 -1.28 4.04
CA ASP A 174 16.46 -0.06 3.32
C ASP A 174 15.94 -0.11 1.88
N PRO A 175 14.79 0.51 1.58
CA PRO A 175 14.27 0.62 0.21
C PRO A 175 15.25 1.33 -0.74
N GLY A 176 16.04 2.26 -0.22
CA GLY A 176 17.03 3.03 -0.98
C GLY A 176 18.24 2.20 -1.42
N ALA A 177 18.46 1.02 -0.83
CA ALA A 177 19.59 0.15 -1.20
C ALA A 177 19.52 -0.32 -2.65
N LEU A 178 18.33 -0.56 -3.18
CA LEU A 178 18.14 -0.96 -4.59
C LEU A 178 18.70 0.08 -5.57
N LYS A 179 18.61 1.36 -5.20
CA LYS A 179 19.08 2.49 -6.00
C LYS A 179 20.54 2.84 -5.74
N THR A 180 20.96 2.82 -4.48
CA THR A 180 22.25 3.37 -4.04
C THR A 180 23.40 2.36 -4.10
N ARG A 181 23.08 1.06 -4.02
CA ARG A 181 24.04 -0.05 -4.04
C ARG A 181 23.53 -1.22 -4.89
N PRO A 182 23.18 -0.97 -6.17
CA PRO A 182 22.58 -1.99 -7.04
C PRO A 182 23.52 -3.16 -7.29
N ASP A 183 24.85 -2.94 -7.33
CA ASP A 183 25.82 -4.00 -7.64
C ASP A 183 26.25 -4.84 -6.42
N ASP A 184 25.72 -4.54 -5.23
CA ASP A 184 26.01 -5.31 -4.03
C ASP A 184 25.42 -6.73 -4.15
N PRO A 185 26.22 -7.79 -3.95
CA PRO A 185 25.74 -9.17 -4.06
C PRO A 185 24.54 -9.49 -3.19
N LEU A 186 24.47 -8.94 -1.97
CA LEU A 186 23.35 -9.17 -1.05
C LEU A 186 22.07 -8.46 -1.52
N VAL A 187 22.21 -7.30 -2.16
CA VAL A 187 21.08 -6.56 -2.75
C VAL A 187 20.54 -7.32 -3.96
N GLN A 188 21.43 -7.87 -4.79
CA GLN A 188 21.04 -8.70 -5.93
C GLN A 188 20.36 -10.01 -5.51
N GLU A 189 20.88 -10.67 -4.47
CA GLU A 189 20.25 -11.87 -3.90
C GLU A 189 18.86 -11.53 -3.36
N TRP A 190 18.75 -10.48 -2.55
CA TRP A 190 17.46 -10.03 -2.02
C TRP A 190 16.46 -9.71 -3.15
N LYS A 191 16.92 -9.00 -4.19
CA LYS A 191 16.10 -8.64 -5.37
C LYS A 191 15.55 -9.89 -6.06
N ALA A 192 16.40 -10.90 -6.26
CA ALA A 192 15.98 -12.16 -6.86
C ALA A 192 14.93 -12.89 -5.99
N VAL A 193 15.14 -12.94 -4.68
CA VAL A 193 14.21 -13.57 -3.73
C VAL A 193 12.87 -12.82 -3.70
N ALA A 194 12.87 -11.50 -3.55
CA ALA A 194 11.65 -10.69 -3.50
C ALA A 194 10.82 -10.83 -4.78
N ARG A 195 11.48 -10.76 -5.95
CA ARG A 195 10.81 -11.00 -7.25
C ARG A 195 10.19 -12.38 -7.33
N ALA A 196 10.96 -13.43 -7.00
CA ALA A 196 10.49 -14.80 -7.11
C ALA A 196 9.30 -15.08 -6.19
N GLN A 197 9.34 -14.57 -4.95
CA GLN A 197 8.25 -14.71 -4.00
C GLN A 197 6.99 -13.96 -4.47
N LEU A 198 7.12 -12.72 -4.94
CA LEU A 198 5.99 -11.93 -5.45
C LEU A 198 5.30 -12.63 -6.63
N VAL A 199 6.08 -13.00 -7.65
CA VAL A 199 5.56 -13.66 -8.84
C VAL A 199 4.92 -14.99 -8.45
N SER A 200 5.58 -15.80 -7.63
CA SER A 200 5.04 -17.08 -7.19
C SER A 200 3.72 -16.93 -6.43
N ALA A 201 3.63 -15.98 -5.49
CA ALA A 201 2.43 -15.78 -4.69
C ALA A 201 1.23 -15.28 -5.51
N VAL A 202 1.49 -14.41 -6.49
CA VAL A 202 0.47 -13.94 -7.43
C VAL A 202 0.05 -15.05 -8.38
N GLU A 203 0.99 -15.71 -9.04
CA GLU A 203 0.71 -16.75 -10.03
C GLU A 203 0.03 -17.99 -9.41
N ALA A 204 0.36 -18.32 -8.16
CA ALA A 204 -0.31 -19.38 -7.39
C ALA A 204 -1.67 -18.96 -6.81
N GLY A 205 -2.06 -17.68 -6.93
CA GLY A 205 -3.31 -17.15 -6.38
C GLY A 205 -3.34 -17.14 -4.84
N THR A 206 -2.20 -17.16 -4.16
CA THR A 206 -2.13 -17.16 -2.69
C THR A 206 -2.07 -15.76 -2.10
N ASP A 207 -1.64 -14.75 -2.86
CA ASP A 207 -1.64 -13.35 -2.43
C ASP A 207 -2.21 -12.42 -3.51
N ILE A 208 -3.54 -12.25 -3.49
CA ILE A 208 -4.25 -11.35 -4.40
C ILE A 208 -3.86 -9.88 -4.17
N SER A 209 -3.48 -9.52 -2.94
CA SER A 209 -3.15 -8.14 -2.59
C SER A 209 -1.86 -7.65 -3.27
N ALA A 210 -1.01 -8.59 -3.71
CA ALA A 210 0.22 -8.31 -4.45
C ALA A 210 0.02 -8.08 -5.96
N ILE A 211 -1.16 -8.42 -6.53
CA ILE A 211 -1.41 -8.31 -7.98
C ILE A 211 -1.22 -6.87 -8.46
N MET A 212 -1.87 -5.91 -7.80
CA MET A 212 -1.80 -4.50 -8.19
C MET A 212 -0.39 -3.93 -8.04
N TYR A 213 0.35 -4.34 -7.01
CA TYR A 213 1.75 -3.97 -6.85
C TYR A 213 2.57 -4.47 -8.06
N LEU A 214 2.46 -5.76 -8.39
CA LEU A 214 3.21 -6.36 -9.49
C LEU A 214 2.81 -5.79 -10.86
N ALA A 215 1.54 -5.45 -11.06
CA ALA A 215 1.03 -4.81 -12.27
C ALA A 215 1.64 -3.41 -12.46
N ALA A 216 1.66 -2.60 -11.39
CA ALA A 216 2.26 -1.27 -11.38
C ALA A 216 3.78 -1.31 -11.65
N GLU A 217 4.48 -2.20 -10.95
CA GLU A 217 5.92 -2.42 -11.10
C GLU A 217 6.26 -2.87 -12.53
N SER A 218 5.48 -3.78 -13.11
CA SER A 218 5.66 -4.23 -14.50
C SER A 218 5.34 -3.12 -15.51
N GLN A 219 4.36 -2.25 -15.24
CA GLN A 219 3.98 -1.17 -16.15
C GLN A 219 5.04 -0.08 -16.20
N ASN A 220 5.55 0.32 -15.05
CA ASN A 220 6.42 1.49 -14.92
C ASN A 220 7.91 1.11 -14.96
N GLY A 221 8.24 -0.11 -14.52
CA GLY A 221 9.58 -0.46 -14.10
C GLY A 221 9.93 0.18 -12.75
N SER A 222 10.94 -0.37 -12.09
CA SER A 222 11.53 0.15 -10.86
C SER A 222 12.95 -0.41 -10.67
N ASP A 223 13.62 -0.04 -9.59
CA ASP A 223 14.86 -0.70 -9.21
C ASP A 223 14.63 -2.17 -8.82
N LEU A 224 13.41 -2.54 -8.43
CA LEU A 224 13.01 -3.92 -8.18
C LEU A 224 12.57 -4.65 -9.45
N PHE A 225 11.84 -4.08 -10.41
CA PHE A 225 11.32 -4.80 -11.59
C PHE A 225 11.67 -4.11 -12.92
N GLU A 226 11.97 -4.90 -13.94
CA GLU A 226 12.07 -4.35 -15.29
C GLU A 226 10.67 -4.07 -15.85
N LYS A 227 10.56 -2.96 -16.59
CA LYS A 227 9.32 -2.63 -17.29
C LYS A 227 8.99 -3.73 -18.30
N ASN A 228 7.81 -4.31 -18.17
CA ASN A 228 7.27 -5.36 -19.03
C ASN A 228 5.76 -5.17 -19.23
N MET A 229 5.37 -4.67 -20.41
CA MET A 229 3.98 -4.37 -20.71
C MET A 229 3.09 -5.62 -20.86
N LEU A 230 3.66 -6.78 -21.23
CA LEU A 230 2.91 -8.05 -21.30
C LEU A 230 2.52 -8.50 -19.90
N LEU A 231 3.47 -8.49 -18.95
CA LEU A 231 3.20 -8.83 -17.56
C LEU A 231 2.26 -7.82 -16.90
N ALA A 232 2.45 -6.52 -17.15
CA ALA A 232 1.51 -5.50 -16.68
C ALA A 232 0.08 -5.80 -17.16
N TYR A 233 -0.08 -6.07 -18.46
CA TYR A 233 -1.37 -6.39 -19.07
C TYR A 233 -2.02 -7.63 -18.42
N ARG A 234 -1.25 -8.70 -18.19
CA ARG A 234 -1.70 -9.89 -17.46
C ARG A 234 -2.22 -9.56 -16.07
N TYR A 235 -1.40 -8.92 -15.24
CA TYR A 235 -1.74 -8.73 -13.83
C TYR A 235 -2.90 -7.74 -13.64
N PHE A 236 -3.00 -6.69 -14.46
CA PHE A 236 -4.19 -5.84 -14.44
C PHE A 236 -5.46 -6.61 -14.81
N MET A 237 -5.44 -7.45 -15.86
CA MET A 237 -6.62 -8.27 -16.17
C MET A 237 -6.94 -9.27 -15.06
N ALA A 238 -5.94 -9.88 -14.43
CA ALA A 238 -6.15 -10.77 -13.30
C ALA A 238 -6.85 -10.04 -12.14
N GLN A 239 -6.44 -8.80 -11.85
CA GLN A 239 -7.14 -7.94 -10.89
C GLN A 239 -8.61 -7.70 -11.29
N GLY A 240 -8.86 -7.36 -12.56
CA GLY A 240 -10.22 -7.13 -13.06
C GLY A 240 -11.13 -8.35 -12.93
N LEU A 241 -10.61 -9.55 -13.22
CA LEU A 241 -11.33 -10.81 -13.05
C LEU A 241 -11.66 -11.06 -11.58
N PHE A 242 -10.70 -10.87 -10.67
CA PHE A 242 -10.92 -10.99 -9.24
C PHE A 242 -11.97 -10.00 -8.72
N ASP A 243 -11.86 -8.73 -9.08
CA ASP A 243 -12.81 -7.70 -8.66
C ASP A 243 -14.21 -7.95 -9.21
N GLY A 244 -14.31 -8.50 -10.42
CA GLY A 244 -15.57 -8.92 -11.03
C GLY A 244 -16.26 -10.02 -10.23
N GLU A 245 -15.49 -10.95 -9.65
CA GLU A 245 -16.02 -12.01 -8.78
C GLU A 245 -16.35 -11.51 -7.39
N GLN A 246 -15.50 -10.67 -6.80
CA GLN A 246 -15.62 -10.24 -5.42
C GLN A 246 -16.66 -9.12 -5.24
N TYR A 247 -16.74 -8.19 -6.20
CA TYR A 247 -17.57 -7.00 -6.11
C TYR A 247 -18.60 -6.89 -7.24
N GLY A 248 -18.64 -7.88 -8.14
CA GLY A 248 -19.53 -7.92 -9.30
C GLY A 248 -18.90 -7.30 -10.55
N ALA A 249 -19.32 -7.82 -11.72
CA ALA A 249 -18.83 -7.38 -13.03
C ALA A 249 -19.06 -5.89 -13.33
N GLU A 250 -20.03 -5.28 -12.65
CA GLU A 250 -20.36 -3.86 -12.81
C GLU A 250 -19.49 -2.91 -11.99
N SER A 251 -18.63 -3.45 -11.11
CA SER A 251 -17.72 -2.64 -10.30
C SER A 251 -16.76 -1.84 -11.18
N MET A 252 -16.34 -0.67 -10.69
CA MET A 252 -15.48 0.24 -11.45
C MET A 252 -14.18 -0.46 -11.87
N SER A 253 -13.51 -1.15 -10.94
CA SER A 253 -12.24 -1.82 -11.23
C SER A 253 -12.40 -3.02 -12.16
N ALA A 254 -13.45 -3.83 -12.01
CA ALA A 254 -13.73 -4.93 -12.93
C ALA A 254 -13.92 -4.43 -14.38
N LYS A 255 -14.67 -3.34 -14.58
CA LYS A 255 -14.85 -2.71 -15.90
C LYS A 255 -13.57 -2.07 -16.43
N TRP A 256 -12.83 -1.40 -15.55
CA TRP A 256 -11.61 -0.69 -15.93
C TRP A 256 -10.54 -1.65 -16.44
N PHE A 257 -10.41 -2.81 -15.77
CA PHE A 257 -9.44 -3.85 -16.09
C PHE A 257 -10.01 -4.99 -16.96
N ALA A 258 -11.25 -4.87 -17.43
CA ALA A 258 -11.82 -5.80 -18.40
C ALA A 258 -11.07 -5.73 -19.75
N LYS A 259 -11.10 -6.81 -20.53
CA LYS A 259 -10.42 -6.89 -21.84
C LYS A 259 -10.78 -5.74 -22.80
N ASP A 260 -12.01 -5.26 -22.70
CA ASP A 260 -12.62 -4.19 -23.50
C ASP A 260 -12.76 -2.88 -22.72
N GLY A 261 -12.28 -2.84 -21.47
CA GLY A 261 -12.17 -1.64 -20.67
C GLY A 261 -11.21 -0.64 -21.33
N GLU A 262 -11.53 0.66 -21.23
CA GLU A 262 -10.76 1.74 -21.87
C GLU A 262 -9.26 1.68 -21.54
N PHE A 263 -8.94 1.40 -20.27
CA PHE A 263 -7.56 1.29 -19.80
C PHE A 263 -6.83 0.11 -20.42
N MET A 264 -7.44 -1.09 -20.45
CA MET A 264 -6.80 -2.25 -21.05
C MET A 264 -6.67 -2.12 -22.56
N VAL A 265 -7.64 -1.51 -23.25
CA VAL A 265 -7.53 -1.21 -24.68
C VAL A 265 -6.35 -0.27 -24.95
N ALA A 266 -6.20 0.79 -24.15
CA ALA A 266 -5.08 1.71 -24.27
C ALA A 266 -3.72 1.05 -23.95
N MET A 267 -3.68 0.20 -22.92
CA MET A 267 -2.48 -0.53 -22.50
C MET A 267 -2.04 -1.56 -23.56
N GLY A 268 -2.98 -2.29 -24.13
CA GLY A 268 -2.73 -3.33 -25.13
C GLY A 268 -2.56 -2.82 -26.56
N LYS A 269 -2.51 -1.49 -26.78
CA LYS A 269 -2.46 -0.89 -28.13
C LYS A 269 -1.25 -1.34 -28.96
N ASP A 270 -0.12 -1.58 -28.29
CA ASP A 270 1.14 -1.99 -28.91
C ASP A 270 1.34 -3.52 -28.87
N LEU A 271 0.38 -4.25 -28.29
CA LEU A 271 0.40 -5.72 -28.24
C LEU A 271 -0.37 -6.32 -29.42
N SER A 272 0.21 -7.35 -30.03
CA SER A 272 -0.46 -8.13 -31.06
C SER A 272 -1.73 -8.80 -30.50
N PRO A 273 -2.70 -9.17 -31.35
CA PRO A 273 -3.86 -9.92 -30.91
C PRO A 273 -3.50 -11.26 -30.24
N ALA A 274 -2.44 -11.93 -30.71
CA ALA A 274 -1.98 -13.19 -30.15
C ALA A 274 -1.40 -13.01 -28.74
N GLU A 275 -0.59 -11.97 -28.52
CA GLU A 275 -0.06 -11.63 -27.19
C GLU A 275 -1.19 -11.28 -26.22
N ARG A 276 -2.15 -10.45 -26.63
CA ARG A 276 -3.31 -10.12 -25.77
C ARG A 276 -4.11 -11.34 -25.39
N ALA A 277 -4.34 -12.25 -26.33
CA ALA A 277 -5.05 -13.50 -26.06
C ALA A 277 -4.27 -14.42 -25.11
N ALA A 278 -2.95 -14.53 -25.27
CA ALA A 278 -2.08 -15.33 -24.40
C ALA A 278 -2.07 -14.77 -22.96
N GLU A 279 -1.91 -13.46 -22.81
CA GLU A 279 -1.90 -12.83 -21.48
C GLU A 279 -3.27 -12.82 -20.81
N LEU A 280 -4.37 -12.80 -21.57
CA LEU A 280 -5.72 -13.01 -21.03
C LEU A 280 -5.89 -14.44 -20.52
N ALA A 281 -5.38 -15.44 -21.24
CA ALA A 281 -5.41 -16.83 -20.78
C ALA A 281 -4.58 -17.01 -19.50
N ALA A 282 -3.41 -16.37 -19.42
CA ALA A 282 -2.59 -16.38 -18.21
C ALA A 282 -3.29 -15.67 -17.03
N ALA A 283 -3.92 -14.51 -17.27
CA ALA A 283 -4.70 -13.82 -16.25
C ALA A 283 -5.88 -14.65 -15.73
N GLN A 284 -6.56 -15.38 -16.63
CA GLN A 284 -7.62 -16.30 -16.24
C GLN A 284 -7.10 -17.44 -15.36
N HIS A 285 -5.93 -17.98 -15.68
CA HIS A 285 -5.29 -19.03 -14.86
C HIS A 285 -4.97 -18.53 -13.44
N ILE A 286 -4.49 -17.29 -13.29
CA ILE A 286 -4.27 -16.67 -11.97
C ILE A 286 -5.59 -16.59 -11.18
N ALA A 287 -6.66 -16.11 -11.83
CA ALA A 287 -7.97 -16.01 -11.21
C ALA A 287 -8.55 -17.40 -10.84
N ASP A 288 -8.30 -18.42 -11.66
CA ASP A 288 -8.69 -19.81 -11.39
C ASP A 288 -7.96 -20.36 -10.15
N ASN A 289 -6.65 -20.16 -10.07
CA ASN A 289 -5.84 -20.57 -8.91
C ASN A 289 -6.35 -19.92 -7.63
N PHE A 290 -6.67 -18.62 -7.67
CA PHE A 290 -7.24 -17.93 -6.51
C PHE A 290 -8.58 -18.53 -6.07
N ARG A 291 -9.47 -18.86 -7.03
CA ARG A 291 -10.74 -19.54 -6.72
C ARG A 291 -10.51 -20.89 -6.05
N GLU A 292 -9.51 -21.64 -6.50
CA GLU A 292 -9.14 -22.91 -5.89
C GLU A 292 -8.63 -22.72 -4.46
N GLN A 293 -7.71 -21.77 -4.22
CA GLN A 293 -7.22 -21.46 -2.89
C GLN A 293 -8.34 -21.08 -1.92
N ARG A 294 -9.33 -20.29 -2.37
CA ARG A 294 -10.50 -19.93 -1.56
C ARG A 294 -11.36 -21.14 -1.19
N LYS A 295 -11.56 -22.08 -2.12
CA LYS A 295 -12.30 -23.32 -1.83
C LYS A 295 -11.57 -24.13 -0.77
N LEU A 296 -10.27 -24.35 -0.95
CA LEU A 296 -9.43 -25.09 0.00
C LEU A 296 -9.41 -24.44 1.40
N ALA A 297 -9.46 -23.11 1.49
CA ALA A 297 -9.54 -22.39 2.75
C ALA A 297 -10.95 -22.39 3.37
N GLY A 298 -12.00 -22.51 2.54
CA GLY A 298 -13.39 -22.64 2.97
C GLY A 298 -13.73 -24.03 3.51
N ASP A 299 -13.15 -25.08 2.92
CA ASP A 299 -13.33 -26.48 3.35
C ASP A 299 -12.61 -26.83 4.66
N LYS A 300 -11.74 -25.92 5.15
CA LYS A 300 -10.99 -26.06 6.41
C LYS A 300 -11.66 -25.41 7.63
N ARG A 301 -12.88 -24.86 7.49
CA ARG A 301 -13.63 -24.22 8.59
C ARG A 301 -14.79 -25.08 9.08
#